data_AF-A0A936RAQ5-F1
#
_entry.id   AF-A0A936RAQ5-F1
#
_cell.length_a   1.000
_cell.length_b   1.000
_cell.length_c   1.000
_cell.angle_alpha   90.00
_cell.angle_beta   90.00
_cell.angle_gamma   90.00
#
_symmetry.space_group_name_H-M   'P 1'
#
loop_
_entity.id
_entity.type
_entity.pdbx_description
1 polymer ?
#
loop_
_entity_poly.entity_id
_entity_poly.type
_entity_poly.pdbx_seq_one_letter_code
_entity_poly.pdbx_strand_id
1 'polypeptide(L)'
;MLLNIFTTFRDFYAKIYRSGITGVCFATTTANFHNPAMRLKHYLLHYKVERSIFKKQRELFIPELVPGIHKKDLDALVKMTRGKAFEDFTKAVDLYFKEQPIPPVEFLRTNTCDCKTGVWAENLLTRKNYMDVIEHAGFKAEYTAGFWDTHYKYPVVNLITGLLNRLIKFTGKKGYYFAPFVNITAVKK
;
A
#
# COMPACT_ATOMS: atom_id res chain seq x y z
N MET A 1 -19.31 12.15 13.39
CA MET A 1 -18.51 12.87 12.38
C MET A 1 -17.06 12.36 12.43
N LEU A 2 -16.85 11.11 12.02
CA LEU A 2 -15.56 10.38 12.14
C LEU A 2 -15.32 9.49 10.90
N LEU A 3 -15.59 9.99 9.70
CA LEU A 3 -15.42 9.22 8.46
C LEU A 3 -14.74 9.98 7.31
N ASN A 4 -13.87 10.95 7.63
CA ASN A 4 -12.83 11.39 6.68
C ASN A 4 -11.55 10.59 6.99
N ILE A 5 -11.61 9.28 6.75
CA ILE A 5 -10.50 8.35 6.95
C ILE A 5 -9.47 8.65 5.85
N PHE A 6 -8.48 9.47 6.21
CA PHE A 6 -7.18 9.66 5.56
C PHE A 6 -7.15 9.69 4.02
N THR A 7 -7.09 10.90 3.47
CA THR A 7 -6.98 11.18 2.04
C THR A 7 -5.69 10.64 1.41
N THR A 8 -4.58 10.61 2.15
CA THR A 8 -3.33 10.01 1.69
C THR A 8 -2.51 9.42 2.84
N PHE A 9 -1.54 8.56 2.50
CA PHE A 9 -0.56 8.02 3.45
C PHE A 9 0.21 9.13 4.19
N ARG A 10 0.49 10.25 3.51
CA ARG A 10 1.15 11.42 4.09
C ARG A 10 0.23 12.17 5.06
N ASP A 11 -1.02 12.38 4.66
CA ASP A 11 -2.01 13.06 5.50
C ASP A 11 -2.29 12.28 6.79
N PHE A 12 -2.22 10.95 6.75
CA PHE A 12 -2.34 10.09 7.92
C PHE A 12 -1.34 10.48 9.01
N TYR A 13 -0.04 10.41 8.73
CA TYR A 13 0.98 10.72 9.73
C TYR A 13 0.95 12.19 10.14
N ALA A 14 0.76 13.10 9.18
CA ALA A 14 0.70 14.54 9.48
C ALA A 14 -0.46 14.89 10.44
N LYS A 15 -1.65 14.33 10.21
CA LYS A 15 -2.81 14.57 11.09
C LYS A 15 -2.61 13.98 12.48
N ILE A 16 -2.10 12.75 12.59
CA ILE A 16 -1.84 12.15 13.91
C ILE A 16 -0.79 12.98 14.65
N TYR A 17 0.30 13.39 14.01
CA TYR A 17 1.33 14.18 14.67
C TYR A 17 0.76 15.47 15.26
N ARG A 18 -0.16 16.12 14.55
CA ARG A 18 -0.80 17.37 14.97
C ARG A 18 -1.98 17.20 15.92
N SER A 19 -2.42 15.98 16.22
CA SER A 19 -3.61 15.70 17.04
C SER A 19 -3.52 16.10 18.53
N GLY A 20 -2.38 16.64 18.99
CA GLY A 20 -2.14 16.96 20.39
C GLY A 20 -1.75 15.78 21.28
N ILE A 21 -1.80 14.54 20.77
CA ILE A 21 -1.34 13.35 21.50
C ILE A 21 0.19 13.42 21.66
N THR A 22 0.67 13.29 22.89
CA THR A 22 2.08 13.49 23.27
C THR A 22 2.91 12.21 23.20
N GLY A 23 2.32 11.05 23.45
CA GLY A 23 2.97 9.74 23.30
C GLY A 23 2.24 8.89 22.28
N VAL A 24 2.82 8.72 21.09
CA VAL A 24 2.24 7.88 20.03
C VAL A 24 3.30 6.93 19.50
N CYS A 25 2.99 5.62 19.51
CA CYS A 25 3.77 4.59 18.85
C CYS A 25 2.86 3.84 17.88
N PHE A 26 3.17 3.88 16.59
CA PHE A 26 2.59 2.98 15.60
C PHE A 26 3.56 1.85 15.32
N ALA A 27 3.04 0.63 15.21
CA ALA A 27 3.78 -0.53 14.75
C ALA A 27 2.90 -1.29 13.75
N THR A 28 3.43 -1.55 12.56
CA THR A 28 2.72 -2.29 11.52
C THR A 28 3.67 -3.20 10.75
N THR A 29 3.15 -4.30 10.22
CA THR A 29 3.83 -5.17 9.28
C THR A 29 3.38 -4.84 7.86
N THR A 30 4.31 -4.88 6.91
CA THR A 30 4.00 -4.59 5.50
C THR A 30 4.85 -5.43 4.57
N ALA A 31 4.37 -5.63 3.34
CA ALA A 31 5.12 -6.32 2.32
C ALA A 31 6.50 -5.72 2.08
N ASN A 32 7.47 -6.61 1.89
CA ASN A 32 8.85 -6.24 1.70
C ASN A 32 9.19 -6.00 0.23
N PHE A 33 9.28 -4.73 -0.18
CA PHE A 33 9.72 -4.37 -1.53
C PHE A 33 11.17 -4.78 -1.84
N HIS A 34 12.03 -4.85 -0.83
CA HIS A 34 13.48 -5.04 -1.03
C HIS A 34 13.90 -6.50 -1.16
N ASN A 35 13.07 -7.44 -0.69
CA ASN A 35 13.27 -8.86 -0.97
C ASN A 35 12.73 -9.17 -2.38
N PRO A 36 13.57 -9.57 -3.35
CA PRO A 36 13.14 -9.80 -4.74
C PRO A 36 12.05 -10.86 -4.89
N ALA A 37 12.11 -11.95 -4.11
CA ALA A 37 11.13 -13.02 -4.15
C ALA A 37 9.75 -12.52 -3.67
N MET A 38 9.74 -11.75 -2.58
CA MET A 38 8.51 -11.15 -2.07
C MET A 38 7.99 -10.07 -3.02
N ARG A 39 8.85 -9.25 -3.61
CA ARG A 39 8.45 -8.26 -4.62
C ARG A 39 7.76 -8.92 -5.81
N LEU A 40 8.34 -10.01 -6.34
CA LEU A 40 7.73 -10.76 -7.45
C LEU A 40 6.38 -11.35 -7.04
N LYS A 41 6.29 -11.98 -5.86
CA LYS A 41 5.03 -12.51 -5.31
C LYS A 41 3.93 -11.44 -5.30
N HIS A 42 4.23 -10.24 -4.80
CA HIS A 42 3.25 -9.16 -4.74
C HIS A 42 2.92 -8.58 -6.12
N TYR A 43 3.87 -8.52 -7.06
CA TYR A 43 3.56 -8.12 -8.43
C TYR A 43 2.57 -9.08 -9.10
N LEU A 44 2.75 -10.38 -8.92
CA LEU A 44 1.83 -11.39 -9.43
C LEU A 44 0.45 -11.29 -8.76
N LEU A 45 0.44 -11.06 -7.44
CA LEU A 45 -0.79 -10.82 -6.68
C LEU A 45 -1.54 -9.60 -7.21
N HIS A 46 -0.86 -8.46 -7.34
CA HIS A 46 -1.45 -7.23 -7.84
C HIS A 46 -2.02 -7.40 -9.25
N TYR A 47 -1.25 -8.02 -10.15
CA TYR A 47 -1.72 -8.31 -11.51
C TYR A 47 -2.97 -9.18 -11.51
N LYS A 48 -2.98 -10.24 -10.69
CA LYS A 48 -4.14 -11.14 -10.56
C LYS A 48 -5.36 -10.37 -10.06
N VAL A 49 -5.25 -9.69 -8.91
CA VAL A 49 -6.36 -8.99 -8.25
C VAL A 49 -6.88 -7.83 -9.10
N GLU A 50 -5.98 -7.04 -9.70
CA GLU A 50 -6.35 -5.95 -10.61
C GLU A 50 -7.20 -6.48 -11.76
N ARG A 51 -6.77 -7.56 -12.41
CA ARG A 51 -7.46 -8.13 -13.56
C ARG A 51 -8.77 -8.82 -13.19
N SER A 52 -8.81 -9.55 -12.08
CA SER A 52 -9.96 -10.39 -11.74
C SER A 52 -11.03 -9.69 -10.91
N ILE A 53 -10.66 -8.67 -10.13
CA ILE A 53 -11.54 -8.04 -9.12
C ILE A 53 -11.62 -6.52 -9.33
N PHE A 54 -10.54 -5.79 -9.05
CA PHE A 54 -10.63 -4.34 -8.87
C PHE A 54 -10.93 -3.57 -10.17
N LYS A 55 -10.41 -4.02 -11.31
CA LYS A 55 -10.79 -3.42 -12.60
C LYS A 55 -12.29 -3.58 -12.86
N LYS A 56 -12.85 -4.77 -12.61
CA LYS A 56 -14.28 -5.05 -12.82
C LYS A 56 -15.15 -4.24 -11.88
N GLN A 57 -14.73 -4.07 -10.63
CA GLN A 57 -15.44 -3.20 -9.69
C GLN A 57 -15.53 -1.76 -10.22
N ARG A 58 -14.45 -1.21 -10.80
CA ARG A 58 -14.49 0.12 -11.42
C ARG A 58 -15.39 0.16 -12.66
N GLU A 59 -15.32 -0.86 -13.51
CA GLU A 59 -16.19 -1.01 -14.70
C GLU A 59 -17.69 -1.03 -14.33
N LEU A 60 -18.03 -1.52 -13.12
CA LEU A 60 -19.40 -1.52 -12.60
C LEU A 60 -19.77 -0.23 -11.87
N PHE A 61 -18.85 0.35 -11.10
CA PHE A 61 -19.16 1.50 -10.25
C PHE A 61 -19.21 2.83 -11.02
N ILE A 62 -18.38 3.02 -12.06
CA ILE A 62 -18.40 4.26 -12.86
C ILE A 62 -19.78 4.49 -13.51
N PRO A 63 -20.44 3.49 -14.13
CA PRO A 63 -21.80 3.66 -14.63
C PRO A 63 -22.86 3.98 -13.56
N GLU A 64 -22.66 3.58 -12.30
CA GLU A 64 -23.54 4.00 -11.19
C GLU A 64 -23.41 5.51 -10.92
N LEU A 65 -22.20 6.07 -11.09
CA LEU A 65 -21.91 7.50 -10.90
C LEU A 65 -22.31 8.35 -12.12
N VAL A 66 -22.14 7.81 -13.33
CA VAL A 66 -22.41 8.50 -14.60
C VAL A 66 -23.27 7.60 -15.49
N PRO A 67 -24.60 7.61 -15.30
CA PRO A 67 -25.52 6.82 -16.10
C PRO A 67 -25.39 7.16 -17.60
N GLY A 68 -25.33 6.14 -18.45
CA GLY A 68 -25.22 6.32 -19.90
C GLY A 68 -23.82 6.68 -20.40
N ILE A 69 -22.77 6.53 -19.57
CA ILE A 69 -21.39 6.79 -19.98
C ILE A 69 -20.99 6.04 -21.26
N HIS A 70 -20.32 6.74 -22.18
CA HIS A 70 -19.83 6.15 -23.41
C HIS A 70 -18.66 5.20 -23.13
N LYS A 71 -18.57 4.10 -23.90
CA LYS A 71 -17.58 3.03 -23.68
C LYS A 71 -16.12 3.53 -23.66
N LYS A 72 -15.80 4.49 -24.53
CA LYS A 72 -14.47 5.13 -24.60
C LYS A 72 -14.09 5.81 -23.28
N ASP A 73 -15.02 6.54 -22.69
CA ASP A 73 -14.80 7.31 -21.46
C ASP A 73 -14.72 6.37 -20.26
N LEU A 74 -15.56 5.33 -20.23
CA LEU A 74 -15.48 4.26 -19.24
C LEU A 74 -14.10 3.59 -19.25
N ASP A 75 -13.60 3.21 -20.42
CA ASP A 75 -12.30 2.54 -20.55
C ASP A 75 -11.13 3.46 -20.15
N ALA A 76 -11.25 4.77 -20.37
CA ALA A 76 -10.29 5.76 -19.91
C ALA A 76 -10.34 5.91 -18.37
N LEU A 77 -11.52 6.13 -17.81
CA LEU A 77 -11.73 6.30 -16.38
C LEU A 77 -11.30 5.07 -15.58
N VAL A 78 -11.60 3.85 -16.02
CA VAL A 78 -11.16 2.61 -15.36
C VAL A 78 -9.64 2.54 -15.19
N LYS A 79 -8.88 3.05 -16.16
CA LYS A 79 -7.41 3.13 -16.11
C LYS A 79 -6.94 4.27 -15.20
N MET A 80 -7.51 5.46 -15.36
CA MET A 80 -7.12 6.68 -14.62
C MET A 80 -7.44 6.60 -13.12
N THR A 81 -8.45 5.81 -12.76
CA THR A 81 -8.89 5.64 -11.37
C THR A 81 -8.22 4.47 -10.65
N ARG A 82 -7.23 3.80 -11.26
CA ARG A 82 -6.48 2.73 -10.57
C ARG A 82 -5.76 3.29 -9.33
N GLY A 83 -5.97 2.64 -8.18
CA GLY A 83 -5.36 3.03 -6.91
C GLY A 83 -6.02 4.25 -6.25
N LYS A 84 -7.16 4.70 -6.75
CA LYS A 84 -8.00 5.73 -6.11
C LYS A 84 -9.17 5.06 -5.40
N ALA A 85 -9.45 5.51 -4.19
CA ALA A 85 -10.51 4.98 -3.35
C ALA A 85 -11.39 6.10 -2.79
N PHE A 86 -12.62 5.77 -2.39
CA PHE A 86 -13.54 6.70 -1.75
C PHE A 86 -13.69 8.01 -2.55
N GLU A 87 -13.51 9.16 -1.88
CA GLU A 87 -13.62 10.49 -2.49
C GLU A 87 -12.59 10.73 -3.60
N ASP A 88 -11.39 10.15 -3.52
CA ASP A 88 -10.41 10.30 -4.60
C ASP A 88 -10.88 9.62 -5.89
N PHE A 89 -11.65 8.54 -5.76
CA PHE A 89 -12.22 7.83 -6.89
C PHE A 89 -13.33 8.66 -7.54
N THR A 90 -14.32 9.10 -6.77
CA THR A 90 -15.46 9.89 -7.29
C THR A 90 -14.98 11.24 -7.82
N LYS A 91 -14.06 11.92 -7.11
CA LYS A 91 -13.45 13.17 -7.57
C LYS A 91 -12.69 13.00 -8.87
N ALA A 92 -12.00 11.87 -9.10
CA ALA A 92 -11.32 11.64 -10.37
C ALA A 92 -12.29 11.50 -11.55
N VAL A 93 -13.47 10.91 -11.32
CA VAL A 93 -14.54 10.87 -12.32
C VAL A 93 -15.06 12.29 -12.61
N ASP A 94 -15.31 13.09 -11.58
CA ASP A 94 -15.76 14.48 -11.75
C ASP A 94 -14.74 15.34 -12.50
N LEU A 95 -13.46 15.23 -12.14
CA LEU A 95 -12.38 15.98 -12.78
C LEU A 95 -12.23 15.63 -14.26
N TYR A 96 -12.43 14.36 -14.62
CA TYR A 96 -12.39 13.92 -16.01
C TYR A 96 -13.44 14.64 -16.87
N PHE A 97 -14.70 14.71 -16.41
CA PHE A 97 -15.78 15.38 -17.15
C PHE A 97 -15.73 16.90 -17.09
N LYS A 98 -15.02 17.46 -16.10
CA LYS A 98 -14.70 18.90 -16.05
C LYS A 98 -13.46 19.27 -16.88
N GLU A 99 -12.87 18.29 -17.58
CA GLU A 99 -11.62 18.45 -18.34
C GLU A 99 -10.46 18.99 -17.50
N GLN A 100 -10.44 18.63 -16.21
CA GLN A 100 -9.43 19.07 -15.26
C GLN A 100 -8.36 17.98 -15.04
N PRO A 101 -7.11 18.37 -14.71
CA PRO A 101 -6.06 17.41 -14.41
C PRO A 101 -6.43 16.50 -13.24
N ILE A 102 -6.33 15.19 -13.44
CA ILE A 102 -6.51 14.19 -12.39
C ILE A 102 -5.16 13.97 -11.68
N PRO A 103 -5.07 14.22 -10.36
CA PRO A 103 -3.82 14.02 -9.63
C PRO A 103 -3.33 12.57 -9.72
N PRO A 104 -2.03 12.30 -9.94
CA PRO A 104 -1.52 10.93 -9.90
C PRO A 104 -1.58 10.36 -8.49
N VAL A 105 -1.68 9.03 -8.37
CA VAL A 105 -1.59 8.34 -7.08
C VAL A 105 -0.12 8.21 -6.69
N GLU A 106 0.25 8.77 -5.54
CA GLU A 106 1.61 8.70 -5.01
C GLU A 106 2.02 7.23 -4.81
N PHE A 107 3.21 6.87 -5.28
CA PHE A 107 3.77 5.51 -5.16
C PHE A 107 2.94 4.37 -5.78
N LEU A 108 2.08 4.65 -6.77
CA LEU A 108 1.17 3.66 -7.33
C LEU A 108 1.85 2.37 -7.80
N ARG A 109 2.90 2.45 -8.63
CA ARG A 109 3.62 1.27 -9.17
C ARG A 109 2.63 0.17 -9.62
N THR A 110 2.74 -1.05 -9.09
CA THR A 110 1.78 -2.13 -9.33
C THR A 110 0.64 -2.16 -8.30
N ASN A 111 0.70 -1.35 -7.25
CA ASN A 111 -0.32 -1.32 -6.21
C ASN A 111 -1.70 -1.00 -6.81
N THR A 112 -2.73 -1.58 -6.20
CA THR A 112 -4.12 -1.37 -6.56
C THR A 112 -4.99 -1.58 -5.33
N CYS A 113 -6.16 -0.96 -5.33
CA CYS A 113 -7.11 -1.01 -4.24
C CYS A 113 -8.55 -1.15 -4.75
N ASP A 114 -9.41 -1.58 -3.85
CA ASP A 114 -10.85 -1.50 -4.00
C ASP A 114 -11.28 -0.03 -3.98
N CYS A 115 -12.01 0.41 -5.01
CA CYS A 115 -12.43 1.81 -5.16
C CYS A 115 -13.50 2.23 -4.14
N LYS A 116 -14.30 1.29 -3.62
CA LYS A 116 -15.39 1.58 -2.69
C LYS A 116 -14.91 1.56 -1.23
N THR A 117 -13.96 0.70 -0.89
CA THR A 117 -13.54 0.45 0.50
C THR A 117 -12.10 0.88 0.83
N GLY A 118 -11.29 1.23 -0.17
CA GLY A 118 -9.90 1.61 0.04
C GLY A 118 -8.98 0.47 0.51
N VAL A 119 -9.47 -0.76 0.54
CA VAL A 119 -8.66 -1.94 0.85
C VAL A 119 -7.67 -2.17 -0.29
N TRP A 120 -6.38 -2.06 0.03
CA TRP A 120 -5.29 -2.36 -0.89
C TRP A 120 -5.12 -3.88 -1.04
N ALA A 121 -4.79 -4.35 -2.24
CA ALA A 121 -4.40 -5.75 -2.43
C ALA A 121 -3.15 -6.10 -1.59
N GLU A 122 -2.20 -5.17 -1.57
CA GLU A 122 -1.10 -5.03 -0.62
C GLU A 122 -0.45 -3.66 -0.92
N ASN A 123 0.09 -2.96 0.08
CA ASN A 123 0.81 -1.71 -0.17
C ASN A 123 2.33 -1.94 -0.24
N LEU A 124 2.87 -2.02 -1.44
CA LEU A 124 4.27 -2.34 -1.68
C LEU A 124 5.13 -1.07 -1.84
N LEU A 125 5.50 -0.46 -0.72
CA LEU A 125 6.35 0.73 -0.67
C LEU A 125 7.81 0.40 -0.39
N THR A 126 8.71 1.29 -0.79
CA THR A 126 10.13 1.17 -0.43
C THR A 126 10.36 1.66 1.00
N ARG A 127 11.44 1.17 1.63
CA ARG A 127 11.98 1.77 2.87
C ARG A 127 12.06 3.30 2.77
N LYS A 128 12.61 3.85 1.69
CA LYS A 128 12.74 5.30 1.50
C LYS A 128 11.38 5.99 1.56
N ASN A 129 10.37 5.48 0.87
CA ASN A 129 9.03 6.07 0.88
C ASN A 129 8.42 6.09 2.30
N TYR A 130 8.55 4.99 3.04
CA TYR A 130 8.07 4.92 4.44
C TYR A 130 8.77 5.95 5.32
N MET A 131 10.11 5.94 5.32
CA MET A 131 10.92 6.82 6.17
C MET A 131 10.67 8.29 5.81
N ASP A 132 10.72 8.64 4.52
CA ASP A 132 10.52 10.01 4.04
C ASP A 132 9.14 10.55 4.47
N VAL A 133 8.07 9.75 4.40
CA VAL A 133 6.72 10.20 4.81
C VAL A 133 6.60 10.35 6.33
N ILE A 134 7.07 9.36 7.08
CA ILE A 134 6.89 9.30 8.54
C ILE A 134 7.78 10.34 9.24
N GLU A 135 9.05 10.45 8.82
CA GLU A 135 10.00 11.39 9.39
C GLU A 135 9.65 12.83 9.02
N HIS A 136 9.18 13.08 7.80
CA HIS A 136 8.70 14.41 7.40
C HIS A 136 7.47 14.87 8.19
N ALA A 137 6.65 13.93 8.68
CA ALA A 137 5.56 14.25 9.60
C ALA A 137 6.04 14.59 11.02
N GLY A 138 7.31 14.36 11.36
CA GLY A 138 7.93 14.67 12.65
C GLY A 138 8.13 13.48 13.58
N PHE A 139 7.81 12.25 13.14
CA PHE A 139 8.04 11.05 13.94
C PHE A 139 9.49 10.57 13.82
N LYS A 140 9.99 9.88 14.85
CA LYS A 140 11.14 9.00 14.69
C LYS A 140 10.65 7.67 14.10
N ALA A 141 11.17 7.29 12.94
CA ALA A 141 10.80 6.05 12.27
C ALA A 141 11.85 4.96 12.45
N GLU A 142 11.43 3.70 12.49
CA GLU A 142 12.32 2.55 12.32
C GLU A 142 11.75 1.55 11.31
N TYR A 143 12.64 0.93 10.55
CA TYR A 143 12.33 -0.06 9.52
C TYR A 143 13.14 -1.31 9.83
N THR A 144 12.49 -2.36 10.31
CA THR A 144 13.14 -3.58 10.78
C THR A 144 12.71 -4.81 10.01
N ALA A 145 13.56 -5.83 10.01
CA ALA A 145 13.30 -7.10 9.34
C ALA A 145 12.24 -7.90 10.11
N GLY A 146 11.26 -8.45 9.39
CA GLY A 146 10.46 -9.57 9.87
C GLY A 146 11.24 -10.88 9.87
N PHE A 147 10.56 -11.98 10.18
CA PHE A 147 11.13 -13.32 10.22
C PHE A 147 10.28 -14.29 9.39
N TRP A 148 10.90 -15.35 8.91
CA TRP A 148 10.20 -16.47 8.28
C TRP A 148 9.63 -17.39 9.35
N ASP A 149 8.42 -17.90 9.14
CA ASP A 149 7.93 -19.03 9.93
C ASP A 149 8.82 -20.27 9.66
N THR A 150 8.91 -21.16 10.63
CA THR A 150 9.71 -22.40 10.56
C THR A 150 8.86 -23.63 10.87
N HIS A 151 7.52 -23.50 10.86
CA HIS A 151 6.57 -24.58 11.15
C HIS A 151 5.73 -24.96 9.92
N TYR A 152 6.35 -24.99 8.74
CA TYR A 152 5.68 -25.47 7.53
C TYR A 152 5.59 -26.99 7.50
N LYS A 153 4.61 -27.51 6.73
CA LYS A 153 4.42 -28.95 6.48
C LYS A 153 5.67 -29.66 5.94
N TYR A 154 6.49 -28.95 5.16
CA TYR A 154 7.64 -29.53 4.44
C TYR A 154 8.96 -29.22 5.15
N PRO A 155 9.72 -30.24 5.62
CA PRO A 155 10.97 -30.03 6.35
C PRO A 155 12.02 -29.21 5.61
N VAL A 156 12.13 -29.38 4.30
CA VAL A 156 13.07 -28.61 3.46
C VAL A 156 12.77 -27.10 3.51
N VAL A 157 11.50 -26.72 3.59
CA VAL A 157 11.10 -25.31 3.70
C VAL A 157 11.51 -24.75 5.06
N ASN A 158 11.34 -25.54 6.13
CA ASN A 158 11.78 -25.16 7.48
C ASN A 158 13.31 -25.00 7.57
N LEU A 159 14.06 -25.85 6.88
CA LEU A 159 15.52 -25.71 6.79
C LEU A 159 15.91 -24.40 6.08
N ILE A 160 15.33 -24.11 4.91
CA ILE A 160 15.61 -22.89 4.15
C ILE A 160 15.24 -21.65 4.94
N THR A 161 14.05 -21.61 5.52
CA THR A 161 13.57 -20.48 6.32
C THR A 161 14.39 -20.27 7.60
N GLY A 162 14.83 -21.36 8.24
CA GLY A 162 15.77 -21.31 9.37
C GLY A 162 17.14 -20.74 8.98
N LEU A 163 17.64 -21.02 7.77
CA LEU A 163 18.87 -20.40 7.24
C LEU A 163 18.64 -18.91 6.96
N LEU A 164 17.52 -18.54 6.33
CA LEU A 164 17.17 -17.14 6.08
C LEU A 164 17.05 -16.34 7.39
N ASN A 165 16.43 -16.91 8.44
CA ASN A 165 16.34 -16.27 9.75
C ASN A 165 17.72 -16.06 10.39
N ARG A 166 18.65 -17.01 10.23
CA ARG A 166 20.05 -16.83 10.67
C ARG A 166 20.73 -15.69 9.91
N LEU A 167 20.54 -15.60 8.59
CA LEU A 167 21.07 -14.50 7.78
C LEU A 167 20.49 -13.14 8.19
N ILE A 168 19.17 -13.07 8.45
CA ILE A 168 18.50 -11.86 8.94
C ILE A 168 19.15 -11.39 10.25
N LYS A 169 19.35 -12.32 11.21
CA LYS A 169 19.98 -12.01 12.49
C LYS A 169 21.43 -11.53 12.31
N PHE A 170 22.22 -12.22 11.50
CA PHE A 170 23.64 -11.90 11.27
C PHE A 170 23.85 -10.54 10.58
N THR A 171 22.96 -10.19 9.65
CA THR A 171 23.07 -8.95 8.85
C THR A 171 22.45 -7.72 9.52
N GLY A 172 21.81 -7.89 10.68
CA GLY A 172 21.31 -6.80 11.53
C GLY A 172 20.37 -5.85 10.79
N LYS A 173 20.71 -4.54 10.75
CA LYS A 173 19.89 -3.50 10.10
C LYS A 173 19.68 -3.73 8.60
N LYS A 174 20.51 -4.54 7.93
CA LYS A 174 20.34 -4.92 6.51
C LYS A 174 19.59 -6.25 6.33
N GLY A 175 19.19 -6.92 7.40
CA GLY A 175 18.45 -8.18 7.35
C GLY A 175 17.13 -8.09 6.59
N TYR A 176 16.58 -6.89 6.41
CA TYR A 176 15.36 -6.70 5.62
C TYR A 176 15.53 -7.12 4.16
N TYR A 177 16.73 -7.25 3.59
CA TYR A 177 16.87 -7.80 2.22
C TYR A 177 16.45 -9.28 2.13
N PHE A 178 16.51 -10.02 3.24
CA PHE A 178 16.20 -11.45 3.30
C PHE A 178 14.86 -11.75 3.97
N ALA A 179 14.27 -10.75 4.63
CA ALA A 179 13.02 -10.91 5.38
C ALA A 179 11.79 -11.11 4.44
N PRO A 180 10.76 -11.84 4.86
CA PRO A 180 9.54 -12.01 4.08
C PRO A 180 8.64 -10.76 4.12
N PHE A 181 8.66 -10.05 5.25
CA PHE A 181 7.96 -8.79 5.49
C PHE A 181 8.86 -7.89 6.32
N VAL A 182 8.42 -6.65 6.53
CA VAL A 182 9.14 -5.67 7.35
C VAL A 182 8.20 -5.07 8.37
N ASN A 183 8.77 -4.64 9.50
CA ASN A 183 8.04 -3.87 10.48
C ASN A 183 8.40 -2.40 10.34
N ILE A 184 7.38 -1.55 10.40
CA ILE A 184 7.53 -0.10 10.45
C ILE A 184 7.08 0.34 11.83
N THR A 185 7.93 1.08 12.52
CA THR A 185 7.54 1.77 13.75
C THR A 185 7.67 3.28 13.57
N ALA A 186 6.73 4.03 14.15
CA ALA A 186 6.75 5.48 14.17
C ALA A 186 6.46 5.96 15.59
N VAL A 187 7.42 6.66 16.20
CA VAL A 187 7.34 7.11 17.59
C VAL A 187 7.41 8.64 17.63
N LYS A 188 6.38 9.24 18.22
CA LYS A 188 6.36 10.66 18.57
C LYS A 188 6.94 10.81 19.98
N LYS A 189 7.94 11.66 20.11
CA LYS A 189 8.47 12.10 21.40
C LYS A 189 7.79 13.40 21.82
#